data_AF-A0A257A593-F1
#
_entry.id   AF-A0A257A593-F1
#
_cell.length_a   1.000
_cell.length_b   1.000
_cell.length_c   1.000
_cell.angle_alpha   90.00
_cell.angle_beta   90.00
_cell.angle_gamma   90.00
#
_symmetry.space_group_name_H-M   'P 1'
#
loop_
_entity.id
_entity.type
_entity.pdbx_description
1 polymer ?
#
loop_
_entity_poly.entity_id
_entity_poly.type
_entity_poly.pdbx_seq_one_letter_code
_entity_poly.pdbx_strand_id
1 'polypeptide(L)'
;MKTLVNDEEYEVLSRYLGDLLDDVIERYNYDVDVDEEYDDLLNYIYRALIKAWFKGRRPSISRLEGRLREVRRREKKKLLILLSFYVSRYLRMKRVLTLR
;
A
#
# COMPACT_ATOMS: atom_id res chain seq x y z
N MET A 1 5.72 -12.32 10.95
CA MET A 1 5.58 -10.90 11.32
C MET A 1 4.10 -10.67 11.68
N LYS A 2 3.75 -10.01 12.78
CA LYS A 2 2.33 -9.89 13.19
C LYS A 2 1.60 -8.94 12.22
N THR A 3 0.61 -9.44 11.48
CA THR A 3 -0.23 -8.66 10.56
C THR A 3 -0.92 -7.53 11.34
N LEU A 4 -0.71 -6.27 10.92
CA LEU A 4 -1.35 -5.12 11.58
C LEU A 4 -2.69 -4.76 10.93
N VAL A 5 -2.80 -5.03 9.63
CA VAL A 5 -4.02 -4.92 8.85
C VAL A 5 -4.94 -6.07 9.29
N ASN A 6 -6.17 -5.75 9.69
CA ASN A 6 -7.21 -6.77 9.90
C ASN A 6 -7.91 -7.09 8.57
N ASP A 7 -8.74 -8.13 8.56
CA ASP A 7 -9.39 -8.60 7.32
C ASP A 7 -10.22 -7.52 6.63
N GLU A 8 -10.95 -6.69 7.39
CA GLU A 8 -11.75 -5.58 6.84
C GLU A 8 -10.88 -4.50 6.19
N GLU A 9 -9.77 -4.14 6.81
CA GLU A 9 -8.81 -3.18 6.24
C GLU A 9 -8.13 -3.75 5.01
N TYR A 10 -7.80 -5.04 5.04
CA TYR A 10 -7.21 -5.74 3.90
C TYR A 10 -8.15 -5.69 2.71
N GLU A 11 -9.43 -6.06 2.91
CA GLU A 11 -10.43 -6.05 1.86
C GLU A 11 -10.59 -4.65 1.26
N VAL A 12 -10.66 -3.61 2.09
CA VAL A 12 -10.73 -2.22 1.63
C VAL A 12 -9.47 -1.83 0.86
N LEU A 13 -8.27 -2.15 1.36
CA LEU A 13 -7.04 -1.80 0.66
C LEU A 13 -6.94 -2.51 -0.69
N SER A 14 -7.16 -3.82 -0.73
CA SER A 14 -7.11 -4.62 -1.95
C SER A 14 -8.12 -4.11 -2.99
N ARG A 15 -9.36 -3.79 -2.57
CA ARG A 15 -10.39 -3.24 -3.45
C ARG A 15 -10.01 -1.91 -4.07
N TYR A 16 -9.35 -1.02 -3.32
CA TYR A 16 -9.08 0.34 -3.77
C TYR A 16 -7.65 0.56 -4.29
N LEU A 17 -6.71 -0.32 -4.00
CA LEU A 17 -5.31 -0.17 -4.37
C LEU A 17 -4.78 -1.30 -5.25
N GLY A 18 -5.39 -2.49 -5.28
CA GLY A 18 -4.82 -3.67 -5.93
C GLY A 18 -4.49 -3.45 -7.41
N ASP A 19 -5.48 -3.07 -8.22
CA ASP A 19 -5.26 -2.75 -9.63
C ASP A 19 -4.21 -1.65 -9.85
N LEU A 20 -4.12 -0.68 -8.93
CA LEU A 20 -3.13 0.39 -9.01
C LEU A 20 -1.72 -0.09 -8.64
N LEU A 21 -1.62 -1.11 -7.79
CA LEU A 21 -0.36 -1.73 -7.42
C LEU A 21 0.15 -2.61 -8.54
N ASP A 22 -0.71 -3.41 -9.15
CA ASP A 22 -0.39 -4.22 -10.33
C ASP A 22 0.13 -3.31 -11.45
N ASP A 23 -0.63 -2.24 -11.78
CA ASP A 23 -0.23 -1.21 -12.74
C ASP A 23 1.16 -0.62 -12.47
N VAL A 24 1.50 -0.41 -11.19
CA VAL A 24 2.77 0.17 -10.77
C VAL A 24 3.90 -0.85 -10.86
N ILE A 25 3.67 -2.08 -10.40
CA ILE A 25 4.67 -3.15 -10.38
C ILE A 25 5.06 -3.50 -11.81
N GLU A 26 4.08 -3.73 -12.68
CA GLU A 26 4.30 -4.04 -14.09
C GLU A 26 5.00 -2.89 -14.82
N ARG A 27 4.50 -1.65 -14.68
CA ARG A 27 5.04 -0.50 -15.42
C ARG A 27 6.50 -0.21 -15.13
N TYR A 28 6.94 -0.43 -13.88
CA TYR A 28 8.31 -0.15 -13.47
C TYR A 28 9.17 -1.42 -13.41
N ASN A 29 8.64 -2.57 -13.83
CA ASN A 29 9.30 -3.88 -13.77
C ASN A 29 9.94 -4.13 -12.39
N TYR A 30 9.16 -3.86 -11.34
CA TYR A 30 9.62 -4.09 -9.98
C TYR A 30 9.74 -5.59 -9.72
N ASP A 31 10.90 -6.00 -9.21
CA ASP A 31 11.19 -7.37 -8.77
C ASP A 31 10.48 -7.64 -7.43
N VAL A 32 9.17 -7.85 -7.52
CA VAL A 32 8.27 -8.21 -6.41
C VAL A 32 7.64 -9.53 -6.81
N ASP A 33 7.84 -10.56 -6.00
CA ASP A 33 7.00 -11.76 -6.10
C ASP A 33 5.63 -11.40 -5.50
N VAL A 34 4.67 -11.08 -6.38
CA VAL A 34 3.35 -10.61 -5.95
C VAL A 34 2.60 -11.72 -5.20
N ASP A 35 2.81 -12.99 -5.55
CA ASP A 35 2.11 -14.11 -4.90
C ASP A 35 2.58 -14.29 -3.46
N GLU A 36 3.87 -14.06 -3.19
CA GLU A 36 4.44 -14.20 -1.85
C GLU A 36 4.45 -12.90 -1.01
N GLU A 37 4.62 -11.74 -1.66
CA GLU A 37 4.95 -10.49 -0.96
C GLU A 37 3.81 -9.48 -0.87
N TYR A 38 2.70 -9.72 -1.58
CA TYR A 38 1.65 -8.72 -1.71
C TYR A 38 1.06 -8.31 -0.35
N ASP A 39 0.84 -9.26 0.55
CA ASP A 39 0.32 -8.96 1.90
C ASP A 39 1.27 -8.08 2.71
N ASP A 40 2.58 -8.34 2.63
CA ASP A 40 3.59 -7.54 3.33
C ASP A 40 3.72 -6.13 2.73
N LEU A 41 3.65 -6.03 1.40
CA LEU A 41 3.62 -4.76 0.68
C LEU A 41 2.37 -3.96 1.04
N LEU A 42 1.19 -4.58 1.07
CA LEU A 42 -0.07 -3.95 1.42
C LEU A 42 -0.04 -3.46 2.88
N ASN A 43 0.49 -4.28 3.80
CA ASN A 43 0.72 -3.91 5.20
C ASN A 43 1.66 -2.69 5.33
N TYR A 44 2.74 -2.67 4.55
CA TYR A 44 3.68 -1.56 4.52
C TYR A 44 3.00 -0.26 4.05
N ILE A 45 2.28 -0.33 2.93
CA ILE A 45 1.54 0.80 2.36
C ILE A 45 0.49 1.29 3.34
N TYR A 46 -0.29 0.39 3.95
CA TYR A 46 -1.28 0.74 4.97
C TYR A 46 -0.66 1.60 6.08
N ARG A 47 0.44 1.15 6.70
CA ARG A 47 1.13 1.90 7.75
C ARG A 47 1.55 3.30 7.28
N ALA A 48 2.06 3.40 6.06
CA ALA A 48 2.47 4.67 5.47
C ALA A 48 1.27 5.61 5.24
N LEU A 49 0.15 5.09 4.75
CA LEU A 49 -1.10 5.84 4.57
C LEU A 49 -1.70 6.28 5.92
N ILE A 50 -1.69 5.41 6.94
CA ILE A 50 -2.16 5.78 8.29
C ILE A 50 -1.33 6.93 8.86
N LYS A 51 -0.01 6.88 8.69
CA LYS A 51 0.86 7.98 9.11
C LYS A 51 0.57 9.27 8.35
N ALA A 52 0.44 9.21 7.03
CA ALA A 52 0.29 10.37 6.17
C ALA A 52 -1.10 11.03 6.25
N TRP A 53 -2.17 10.24 6.22
CA TRP A 53 -3.54 10.75 6.11
C TRP A 53 -4.27 10.86 7.45
N PHE A 54 -3.87 10.04 8.43
CA PHE A 54 -4.55 9.92 9.72
C PHE A 54 -3.64 10.24 10.91
N LYS A 55 -2.49 10.86 10.67
CA LYS A 55 -1.51 11.27 11.69
C LYS A 55 -1.09 10.12 12.60
N GLY A 56 -1.02 8.90 12.05
CA GLY A 56 -0.63 7.69 12.77
C GLY A 56 -1.74 7.05 13.61
N ARG A 57 -2.95 7.61 13.63
CA ARG A 57 -4.09 7.03 14.36
C ARG A 57 -4.89 6.13 13.44
N ARG A 58 -5.16 4.90 13.87
CA ARG A 58 -5.99 3.93 13.14
C ARG A 58 -7.41 4.51 12.96
N PRO A 59 -7.86 4.78 11.72
CA PRO A 59 -9.21 5.25 11.46
C PRO A 59 -10.22 4.11 11.60
N SER A 60 -11.52 4.46 11.64
CA SER A 60 -12.56 3.46 11.37
C SER A 60 -12.52 3.01 9.91
N ILE A 61 -13.03 1.80 9.63
CA ILE A 61 -13.10 1.24 8.27
C ILE A 61 -13.80 2.19 7.30
N SER A 62 -14.97 2.70 7.67
CA SER A 62 -15.73 3.65 6.83
C SER A 62 -14.92 4.91 6.50
N ARG A 63 -14.11 5.42 7.44
CA ARG A 63 -13.26 6.58 7.22
C ARG A 63 -12.06 6.25 6.32
N LEU A 64 -11.46 5.08 6.48
CA LEU A 64 -10.40 4.58 5.60
C LEU A 64 -10.92 4.44 4.17
N GLU A 65 -12.03 3.73 4.00
CA GLU A 65 -12.67 3.49 2.71
C GLU A 65 -13.07 4.80 2.03
N GLY A 66 -13.73 5.70 2.77
CA GLY A 66 -14.13 7.00 2.24
C GLY A 66 -12.95 7.82 1.72
N ARG A 67 -11.82 7.81 2.45
CA ARG A 67 -10.62 8.52 2.01
C ARG A 67 -9.98 7.88 0.79
N LEU A 68 -9.87 6.55 0.75
CA LEU A 68 -9.34 5.81 -0.41
C LEU A 68 -10.19 6.05 -1.66
N ARG A 69 -11.52 5.95 -1.52
CA ARG A 69 -12.48 6.26 -2.59
C ARG A 69 -12.32 7.68 -3.10
N GLU A 70 -12.20 8.66 -2.20
CA GLU A 70 -12.03 10.07 -2.56
C GLU A 70 -10.72 10.29 -3.33
N VAL A 71 -9.60 9.83 -2.80
CA VAL A 71 -8.27 10.02 -3.39
C VAL A 71 -8.15 9.27 -4.71
N ARG A 72 -8.64 8.03 -4.79
CA ARG A 72 -8.68 7.26 -6.04
C ARG A 72 -9.48 7.99 -7.12
N ARG A 73 -10.62 8.60 -6.76
CA ARG A 73 -11.47 9.31 -7.72
C ARG A 73 -10.88 10.66 -8.17
N ARG A 74 -10.38 11.45 -7.22
CA ARG A 74 -10.02 12.87 -7.45
C ARG A 74 -8.53 13.06 -7.75
N GLU A 75 -7.70 12.18 -7.24
CA GLU A 75 -6.25 12.35 -7.23
C GLU A 75 -5.51 11.09 -7.72
N LYS A 76 -6.13 10.29 -8.61
CA LYS A 76 -5.57 9.00 -9.12
C LYS A 76 -4.10 9.10 -9.50
N LYS A 77 -3.71 10.15 -10.25
CA LYS A 77 -2.31 10.36 -10.66
C LYS A 77 -1.36 10.54 -9.47
N LYS A 78 -1.76 11.32 -8.46
CA LYS A 78 -0.95 11.51 -7.24
C LYS A 78 -0.88 10.21 -6.43
N LEU A 79 -1.98 9.45 -6.38
CA LEU A 79 -2.02 8.15 -5.73
C LEU A 79 -1.05 7.16 -6.39
N LEU A 80 -1.03 7.07 -7.72
CA LEU A 80 -0.09 6.21 -8.45
C LEU A 80 1.37 6.58 -8.16
N ILE A 81 1.70 7.88 -8.14
CA ILE A 81 3.04 8.35 -7.78
C ILE A 81 3.40 7.94 -6.34
N LEU A 82 2.47 8.10 -5.41
CA LEU A 82 2.65 7.74 -4.01
C LEU A 82 2.87 6.22 -3.84
N LEU A 83 2.09 5.39 -4.53
CA LEU A 83 2.23 3.94 -4.50
C LEU A 83 3.56 3.51 -5.11
N SER A 84 3.96 4.06 -6.26
CA SER A 84 5.28 3.80 -6.85
C SER A 84 6.42 4.14 -5.89
N PHE A 85 6.33 5.29 -5.20
CA PHE A 85 7.29 5.65 -4.16
C PHE A 85 7.35 4.62 -3.02
N TYR A 86 6.20 4.15 -2.53
CA TYR A 86 6.16 3.18 -1.44
C TYR A 86 6.65 1.79 -1.83
N VAL A 87 6.28 1.30 -3.03
CA VAL A 87 6.81 0.04 -3.58
C VAL A 87 8.33 0.11 -3.69
N SER A 88 8.87 1.17 -4.30
CA SER A 88 10.31 1.42 -4.40
C SER A 88 11.01 1.44 -3.04
N ARG A 89 10.38 2.07 -2.03
CA ARG A 89 10.93 2.17 -0.68
C ARG A 89 10.87 0.84 0.07
N TYR A 90 9.80 0.07 -0.09
CA TYR A 90 9.65 -1.27 0.47
C TYR A 90 10.76 -2.20 -0.03
N LEU A 91 10.96 -2.28 -1.35
CA LEU A 91 11.99 -3.09 -1.97
C LEU A 91 13.40 -2.73 -1.50
N ARG A 92 13.73 -1.43 -1.41
CA ARG A 92 15.02 -0.98 -0.88
C ARG A 92 15.23 -1.45 0.57
N MET A 93 14.20 -1.35 1.42
CA MET A 93 14.29 -1.79 2.80
C MET A 93 14.53 -3.29 2.91
N LYS A 94 13.83 -4.09 2.09
CA LYS A 94 13.98 -5.55 2.04
C LYS A 94 15.38 -5.98 1.58
N ARG A 95 15.93 -5.34 0.54
CA ARG A 95 17.31 -5.59 0.09
C ARG A 95 18.35 -5.33 1.18
N VAL A 96 18.17 -4.28 1.98
CA VAL A 96 19.09 -4.00 3.11
C VAL A 96 19.00 -5.06 4.21
N LEU A 97 17.81 -5.63 4.44
CA LEU A 97 17.61 -6.66 5.46
C LEU A 97 18.12 -8.05 5.04
N THR A 98 18.11 -8.34 3.73
CA THR A 98 18.58 -9.64 3.17
C THR A 98 20.09 -9.70 2.97
N LEU A 99 20.78 -8.55 3.02
CA LEU A 99 22.25 -8.46 2.94
C LEU A 99 22.95 -8.46 4.32
N ARG A 100 22.21 -8.69 5.41
CA ARG A 100 22.73 -8.82 6.78
C ARG A 100 22.58 -10.25 7.27
#